data_AF-A0A370CC32-F1
#
_entry.id   AF-A0A370CC32-F1
#
_cell.length_a   1.000
_cell.length_b   1.000
_cell.length_c   1.000
_cell.angle_alpha   90.00
_cell.angle_beta   90.00
_cell.angle_gamma   90.00
#
_symmetry.space_group_name_H-M   'P 1'
#
loop_
_entity.id
_entity.type
_entity.pdbx_description
1 polymer ?
#
loop_
_entity_poly.entity_id
_entity_poly.type
_entity_poly.pdbx_seq_one_letter_code
_entity_poly.pdbx_strand_id
1 'polypeptide(L)'
;MDGPPIPHLKLLHAYPDALPTIQIDRGAIRFVLSGAALMAPGLTSAGGRLPDVENGEKEIPAGEVVAVKAEGKEFVCLVGVLKVGTEEIKKVGKGVVLDEGHYLGDGLWRYHLD
;
A
#
# COMPACT_ATOMS: atom_id res chain seq x y z
N MET A 1 -0.61 -21.76 6.73
CA MET A 1 -0.98 -21.58 5.31
C MET A 1 -0.20 -20.39 4.84
N ASP A 2 0.51 -20.53 3.73
CA ASP A 2 1.27 -19.43 3.15
C ASP A 2 0.32 -18.31 2.73
N GLY A 3 0.67 -17.06 3.05
CA GLY A 3 -0.11 -15.88 2.64
C GLY A 3 -0.14 -15.75 1.11
N PRO A 4 -0.98 -14.84 0.58
CA PRO A 4 -1.01 -14.58 -0.86
C PRO A 4 0.39 -14.15 -1.35
N PRO A 5 0.78 -14.54 -2.59
CA PRO A 5 2.08 -14.14 -3.13
C PRO A 5 2.15 -12.62 -3.29
N ILE A 6 3.26 -12.03 -2.83
CA ILE A 6 3.53 -10.60 -2.97
C ILE A 6 4.38 -10.39 -4.24
N PRO A 7 3.88 -9.68 -5.27
CA PRO A 7 4.64 -9.45 -6.49
C PRO A 7 5.79 -8.46 -6.29
N HIS A 8 6.81 -8.54 -7.14
CA HIS A 8 7.91 -7.58 -7.16
C HIS A 8 7.42 -6.19 -7.64
N LEU A 9 7.94 -5.09 -7.09
CA LEU A 9 7.53 -3.73 -7.46
C LEU A 9 7.73 -3.42 -8.95
N LYS A 10 8.86 -3.86 -9.53
CA LYS A 10 9.09 -3.81 -10.99
C LYS A 10 7.94 -4.39 -11.83
N LEU A 11 7.30 -5.48 -11.36
CA LEU A 11 6.12 -6.04 -12.05
C LEU A 11 4.94 -5.08 -11.96
N LEU A 12 4.68 -4.52 -10.78
CA LEU A 12 3.62 -3.53 -10.58
C LEU A 12 3.88 -2.21 -11.33
N HIS A 13 5.14 -1.85 -11.56
CA HIS A 13 5.49 -0.69 -12.39
C HIS A 13 5.21 -0.94 -13.87
N ALA A 14 5.40 -2.18 -14.34
CA ALA A 14 5.05 -2.58 -15.72
C ALA A 14 3.54 -2.79 -15.92
N TYR A 15 2.82 -3.21 -14.87
CA TYR A 15 1.37 -3.46 -14.87
C TYR A 15 0.69 -2.75 -13.70
N PRO A 16 0.48 -1.42 -13.79
CA PRO A 16 -0.02 -0.60 -12.68
C PRO A 16 -1.40 -0.97 -12.15
N ASP A 17 -2.23 -1.61 -12.99
CA ASP A 17 -3.61 -1.99 -12.67
C ASP A 17 -3.73 -3.44 -12.17
N ALA A 18 -2.60 -4.13 -11.96
CA ALA A 18 -2.59 -5.53 -11.55
C ALA A 18 -3.10 -5.76 -10.11
N LEU A 19 -3.07 -4.73 -9.26
CA LEU A 19 -3.53 -4.79 -7.88
C LEU A 19 -4.39 -3.57 -7.50
N PRO A 20 -5.33 -3.73 -6.55
CA PRO A 20 -5.98 -2.61 -5.90
C PRO A 20 -4.94 -1.65 -5.31
N THR A 21 -5.14 -0.35 -5.52
CA THR A 21 -4.17 0.69 -5.14
C THR A 21 -4.76 1.63 -4.10
N ILE A 22 -3.98 1.86 -3.03
CA ILE A 22 -4.21 2.91 -2.02
C ILE A 22 -3.11 3.97 -2.11
N GLN A 23 -3.33 5.15 -1.54
CA GLN A 23 -2.36 6.26 -1.57
C GLN A 23 -2.03 6.76 -0.17
N ILE A 24 -0.74 6.95 0.09
CA ILE A 24 -0.25 7.62 1.30
C ILE A 24 0.08 9.08 1.01
N ASP A 25 -0.04 9.93 2.04
CA ASP A 25 0.43 11.30 1.98
C ASP A 25 1.96 11.42 1.91
N ARG A 26 2.43 12.65 1.61
CA ARG A 26 3.87 12.97 1.55
C ARG A 26 4.64 12.70 2.84
N GLY A 27 4.00 12.86 4.00
CA GLY A 27 4.64 12.69 5.31
C GLY A 27 5.00 11.23 5.60
N ALA A 28 4.20 10.30 5.11
CA ALA A 28 4.39 8.87 5.26
C ALA A 28 5.51 8.28 4.39
N ILE A 29 5.84 8.93 3.25
CA ILE A 29 6.79 8.40 2.24
C ILE A 29 8.11 7.96 2.86
N ARG A 30 8.76 8.84 3.63
CA ARG A 30 10.09 8.54 4.20
C ARG A 30 10.09 7.31 5.11
N PHE A 31 8.98 7.06 5.80
CA PHE A 31 8.85 5.95 6.74
C PHE A 31 8.60 4.63 6.02
N VAL A 32 7.75 4.66 4.99
CA VAL A 32 7.53 3.52 4.10
C VAL A 32 8.85 3.11 3.42
N LEU A 33 9.61 4.08 2.90
CA LEU A 33 10.90 3.81 2.26
C LEU A 33 12.02 3.40 3.23
N SER A 34 11.79 3.50 4.55
CA SER A 34 12.68 2.95 5.57
C SER A 34 12.22 1.58 6.10
N GLY A 35 11.16 0.99 5.53
CA GLY A 35 10.61 -0.29 5.96
C GLY A 35 9.80 -0.23 7.26
N ALA A 36 9.34 0.96 7.66
CA ALA A 36 8.44 1.07 8.80
C ALA A 36 7.04 0.58 8.44
N ALA A 37 6.29 0.15 9.45
CA ALA A 37 4.87 -0.16 9.29
C ALA A 37 4.08 1.06 8.79
N LEU A 38 3.17 0.83 7.84
CA LEU A 38 2.23 1.83 7.36
C LEU A 38 1.08 1.98 8.36
N MET A 39 0.87 3.20 8.83
CA MET A 39 -0.17 3.55 9.79
C MET A 39 -1.36 4.23 9.11
N ALA A 40 -2.56 3.99 9.63
CA ALA A 40 -3.81 4.52 9.09
C ALA A 40 -3.84 6.05 8.84
N PRO A 41 -3.25 6.92 9.70
CA PRO A 41 -3.27 8.36 9.48
C PRO A 41 -2.66 8.82 8.15
N GLY A 42 -1.69 8.06 7.60
CA GLY A 42 -1.08 8.37 6.31
C GLY A 42 -2.02 8.15 5.12
N LEU A 43 -3.12 7.41 5.32
CA LEU A 43 -4.12 7.05 4.32
C LEU A 43 -5.42 7.87 4.47
N THR A 44 -5.71 8.34 5.68
CA THR A 44 -6.92 9.12 6.01
C THR A 44 -6.69 10.63 6.09
N SER A 45 -5.45 11.08 5.87
CA SER A 45 -5.12 12.51 5.73
C SER A 45 -5.57 13.06 4.37
N ALA A 46 -5.46 14.38 4.17
CA ALA A 46 -5.86 15.04 2.92
C ALA A 46 -5.06 14.58 1.68
N GLY A 47 -3.83 14.08 1.88
CA GLY A 47 -3.00 13.51 0.80
C GLY A 47 -3.17 12.00 0.62
N GLY A 48 -3.82 11.34 1.58
CA GLY A 48 -4.12 9.92 1.54
C GLY A 48 -5.37 9.62 0.70
N ARG A 49 -5.45 8.39 0.17
CA ARG A 49 -6.63 7.90 -0.56
C ARG A 49 -6.88 6.44 -0.26
N LEU A 50 -8.11 6.15 0.17
CA LEU A 50 -8.70 4.82 0.26
C LEU A 50 -9.83 4.70 -0.77
N PRO A 51 -10.28 3.48 -1.12
CA PRO A 51 -11.42 3.30 -2.00
C PRO A 51 -12.66 4.03 -1.49
N ASP A 52 -13.35 4.71 -2.41
CA ASP A 52 -14.57 5.44 -2.09
C ASP A 52 -15.83 4.58 -2.33
N VAL A 53 -16.15 3.75 -1.32
CA VAL A 53 -17.26 2.79 -1.38
C VAL A 53 -18.60 3.47 -1.60
N GLU A 54 -18.80 4.66 -1.03
CA GLU A 54 -20.03 5.45 -1.19
C GLU A 54 -20.23 5.92 -2.64
N ASN A 55 -19.13 6.09 -3.39
CA ASN A 55 -19.12 6.49 -4.79
C ASN A 55 -18.92 5.29 -5.75
N GLY A 56 -19.14 4.07 -5.26
CA GLY A 56 -19.16 2.86 -6.08
C GLY A 56 -17.81 2.18 -6.29
N GLU A 57 -16.74 2.63 -5.63
CA GLU A 57 -15.49 1.89 -5.62
C GLU A 57 -15.60 0.63 -4.74
N LYS A 58 -14.85 -0.42 -5.07
CA LYS A 58 -14.91 -1.69 -4.33
C LYS A 58 -14.11 -1.58 -3.03
N GLU A 59 -14.71 -1.99 -1.91
CA GLU A 59 -13.98 -2.21 -0.66
C GLU A 59 -12.85 -3.23 -0.85
N ILE A 60 -11.71 -2.98 -0.20
CA ILE A 60 -10.62 -3.95 -0.13
C ILE A 60 -10.60 -4.57 1.28
N PRO A 61 -10.86 -5.88 1.40
CA PRO A 61 -10.93 -6.56 2.69
C PRO A 61 -9.53 -6.78 3.30
N ALA A 62 -9.50 -7.06 4.61
CA ALA A 62 -8.29 -7.53 5.28
C ALA A 62 -7.80 -8.84 4.64
N GLY A 63 -6.48 -9.02 4.57
CA GLY A 63 -5.83 -10.16 3.93
C GLY A 63 -5.57 -10.01 2.43
N GLU A 64 -6.10 -8.96 1.79
CA GLU A 64 -5.83 -8.68 0.38
C GLU A 64 -4.45 -8.02 0.19
N VAL A 65 -3.77 -8.36 -0.91
CA VAL A 65 -2.53 -7.70 -1.34
C VAL A 65 -2.85 -6.38 -2.03
N VAL A 66 -2.25 -5.29 -1.57
CA VAL A 66 -2.46 -3.95 -2.12
C VAL A 66 -1.16 -3.29 -2.56
N ALA A 67 -1.26 -2.51 -3.63
CA ALA A 67 -0.22 -1.57 -4.04
C ALA A 67 -0.43 -0.22 -3.34
N VAL A 68 0.67 0.40 -2.90
CA VAL A 68 0.66 1.69 -2.21
C VAL A 68 1.39 2.73 -3.06
N LYS A 69 0.66 3.72 -3.55
CA LYS A 69 1.23 4.92 -4.20
C LYS A 69 1.49 6.01 -3.16
N ALA A 70 2.37 6.93 -3.52
CA ALA A 70 2.64 8.13 -2.75
C ALA A 70 2.02 9.36 -3.44
N GLU A 71 1.49 10.29 -2.64
CA GLU A 71 0.93 11.54 -3.14
C GLU A 71 1.92 12.28 -4.06
N GLY A 72 1.48 12.58 -5.29
CA GLY A 72 2.29 13.24 -6.30
C GLY A 72 3.37 12.37 -6.94
N LYS A 73 3.28 11.04 -6.80
CA LYS A 73 4.15 10.06 -7.46
C LYS A 73 3.33 9.12 -8.33
N GLU A 74 3.89 8.79 -9.49
CA GLU A 74 3.25 7.89 -10.46
C GLU A 74 3.38 6.41 -10.04
N PHE A 75 4.57 6.04 -9.58
CA PHE A 75 4.93 4.67 -9.27
C PHE A 75 4.60 4.27 -7.83
N VAL A 76 4.25 2.99 -7.68
CA VAL A 76 4.01 2.32 -6.39
C VAL A 76 5.31 2.28 -5.58
N CYS A 77 5.23 2.61 -4.29
CA CYS A 77 6.37 2.63 -3.38
C CYS A 77 6.43 1.47 -2.39
N LEU A 78 5.31 0.77 -2.19
CA LEU A 78 5.17 -0.38 -1.29
C LEU A 78 4.08 -1.30 -1.83
N VAL A 79 4.26 -2.61 -1.65
CA VAL A 79 3.22 -3.62 -1.82
C VAL A 79 3.21 -4.50 -0.57
N GLY A 80 2.02 -4.82 -0.06
CA GLY A 80 1.88 -5.64 1.13
C GLY A 80 0.44 -6.05 1.38
N VAL A 81 0.21 -6.79 2.47
CA VAL A 81 -1.09 -7.35 2.82
C VAL A 81 -1.79 -6.44 3.82
N LEU A 82 -3.06 -6.11 3.56
CA LEU A 82 -3.87 -5.35 4.50
C LEU A 82 -4.12 -6.14 5.79
N LYS A 83 -3.83 -5.54 6.95
CA LYS A 83 -4.20 -6.11 8.25
C LYS A 83 -5.66 -5.91 8.61
N VAL A 84 -6.26 -4.83 8.11
CA VAL A 84 -7.65 -4.43 8.34
C VAL A 84 -8.24 -3.92 7.03
N GLY A 85 -9.56 -4.04 6.85
CA GLY A 85 -10.24 -3.63 5.62
C GLY A 85 -10.27 -2.10 5.45
N THR A 86 -10.41 -1.62 4.21
CA THR A 86 -10.33 -0.19 3.91
C THR A 86 -11.45 0.65 4.54
N GLU A 87 -12.64 0.10 4.73
CA GLU A 87 -13.71 0.79 5.46
C GLU A 87 -13.39 0.96 6.94
N GLU A 88 -12.81 -0.07 7.57
CA GLU A 88 -12.37 0.00 8.96
C GLU A 88 -11.26 1.04 9.13
N ILE A 89 -10.29 1.08 8.21
CA ILE A 89 -9.23 2.09 8.20
C ILE A 89 -9.83 3.50 8.13
N LYS A 90 -10.76 3.73 7.20
CA LYS A 90 -11.44 5.03 7.02
C LYS A 90 -12.23 5.43 8.27
N LYS A 91 -12.91 4.46 8.91
CA LYS A 91 -13.74 4.68 10.11
C LYS A 91 -12.93 4.93 11.38
N VAL A 92 -11.86 4.16 11.59
CA VAL A 92 -11.07 4.16 12.84
C VAL A 92 -9.95 5.20 12.77
N GLY A 93 -9.31 5.37 11.62
CA GLY A 93 -8.27 6.38 11.38
C GLY A 93 -6.97 6.20 12.18
N LYS A 94 -6.80 5.07 12.88
CA LYS A 94 -5.61 4.75 13.69
C LYS A 94 -5.28 3.26 13.61
N GLY A 95 -4.04 2.92 13.95
CA GLY A 95 -3.56 1.54 13.93
C GLY A 95 -2.69 1.21 12.73
N VAL A 96 -2.15 -0.01 12.73
CA VAL A 96 -1.28 -0.55 11.69
C VAL A 96 -2.12 -1.05 10.54
N VAL A 97 -1.77 -0.66 9.32
CA VAL A 97 -2.45 -1.05 8.07
C VAL A 97 -1.65 -2.11 7.34
N LEU A 98 -0.35 -1.89 7.12
CA LEU A 98 0.63 -2.88 6.63
C LEU A 98 1.85 -2.85 7.56
N ASP A 99 2.39 -3.99 7.94
CA ASP A 99 3.68 -4.09 8.65
C ASP A 99 4.67 -5.08 8.02
N GLU A 100 4.26 -5.76 6.97
CA GLU A 100 5.08 -6.62 6.13
C GLU A 100 4.83 -6.28 4.66
N GLY A 101 5.87 -6.39 3.83
CA GLY A 101 5.76 -6.09 2.41
C GLY A 101 7.11 -5.86 1.73
N HIS A 102 7.01 -5.43 0.48
CA HIS A 102 8.13 -5.09 -0.39
C HIS A 102 8.04 -3.62 -0.79
N TYR A 103 9.11 -2.85 -0.55
CA TYR A 103 9.13 -1.40 -0.74
C TYR A 103 10.35 -0.94 -1.55
N LEU A 104 10.25 0.26 -2.13
CA LEU A 104 11.35 0.83 -2.91
C LEU A 104 12.57 1.06 -2.00
N GLY A 105 13.69 0.48 -2.40
CA GLY A 105 14.95 0.59 -1.68
C GLY A 105 15.21 -0.54 -0.68
N ASP A 106 14.29 -1.50 -0.51
CA ASP A 106 14.56 -2.70 0.29
C ASP A 106 15.55 -3.66 -0.39
N GLY A 107 15.86 -4.78 0.27
CA GLY A 107 16.81 -5.77 -0.24
C GLY A 107 16.36 -6.42 -1.55
N LEU A 108 15.06 -6.71 -1.70
CA LEU A 108 14.52 -7.33 -2.91
C LEU A 108 14.54 -6.34 -4.09
N TRP A 109 14.23 -5.06 -3.84
CA TRP A 109 14.25 -4.01 -4.85
C TRP A 109 15.64 -3.82 -5.46
N ARG A 110 16.67 -3.87 -4.61
CA ARG A 110 18.08 -3.73 -5.01
C ARG A 110 18.59 -4.94 -5.77
N TYR A 111 17.86 -6.05 -5.75
CA TYR A 111 18.26 -7.22 -6.50
C TYR A 111 18.06 -6.99 -8.00
N HIS A 112 19.08 -7.35 -8.77
CA HIS A 112 19.00 -7.39 -10.22
C HIS A 112 18.36 -8.72 -10.63
N LEU A 113 17.29 -8.63 -11.40
CA LEU A 113 16.67 -9.78 -12.04
C LEU A 113 17.21 -9.73 -13.46
N ASP A 114 18.10 -10.67 -13.76
CA ASP A 114 18.79 -10.79 -15.05
C ASP A 114 17.82 -11.16 -16.18
#